data_AF-A0AB36SZQ9-F1
#
_entry.id   AF-A0AB36SZQ9-F1
#
_cell.length_a   1.000
_cell.length_b   1.000
_cell.length_c   1.000
_cell.angle_alpha   90.00
_cell.angle_beta   90.00
_cell.angle_gamma   90.00
#
_symmetry.space_group_name_H-M   'P 1'
#
loop_
_entity.id
_entity.type
_entity.pdbx_description
1 polymer ?
#
loop_
_entity_poly.entity_id
_entity_poly.type
_entity_poly.pdbx_seq_one_letter_code
_entity_poly.pdbx_strand_id
1 'polypeptide(L)'
;MIRNEKELKTQLNKLISDPDFLRLQESFEKESLFQLLGFGHRETMHSSFISWLLSPMSSLNLGTFPLKRFLYYISEENISSKKTGFNFALIESDPSLKLEELEVATEVAESVVIPETNQELRARFDLYMTNDSMRIIVENKVLARENKDQTETYTKILKQMEDSYQYELKVFLSPDATIKPKCPEFIQIDYQGLYDFVILPCVNHPKITTANKNILEEYIHNLRMVYKGVNKPMARVNNELCVTIYDKYKDVLDEIFDAVKNETPEERKVKTSSPIRISNISWKEVYSRLNEDEKYLEATYGGSITKAEIDLTSGKILFEGKEYSSPSAAAIAAVNFVKGDENYTDRYNGYALWSIVYPNGEKKKLSVVRDDISLSLAQEEED
;
A
#
# COMPACT_ATOMS: atom_id res chain seq x y z
N MET A 1 12.74 -9.15 -41.42
CA MET A 1 11.48 -9.75 -41.91
C MET A 1 11.68 -11.24 -42.13
N ILE A 2 11.00 -12.07 -41.34
CA ILE A 2 11.19 -13.53 -41.25
C ILE A 2 10.59 -14.21 -42.49
N ARG A 3 11.35 -15.10 -43.15
CA ARG A 3 11.02 -15.58 -44.51
C ARG A 3 10.31 -16.92 -44.55
N ASN A 4 10.34 -17.70 -43.47
CA ASN A 4 9.65 -18.99 -43.36
C ASN A 4 9.56 -19.48 -41.90
N GLU A 5 8.71 -20.49 -41.66
CA GLU A 5 8.45 -21.09 -40.34
C GLU A 5 9.73 -21.62 -39.64
N LYS A 6 10.69 -22.14 -40.42
CA LYS A 6 11.95 -22.66 -39.87
C LYS A 6 12.85 -21.53 -39.33
N GLU A 7 12.90 -20.40 -40.03
CA GLU A 7 13.60 -19.19 -39.59
C GLU A 7 12.94 -18.63 -38.32
N LEU A 8 11.60 -18.59 -38.28
CA LEU A 8 10.84 -18.17 -37.09
C LEU A 8 11.16 -19.04 -35.86
N LYS A 9 11.06 -20.37 -35.99
CA LYS A 9 11.39 -21.32 -34.90
C LYS A 9 12.82 -21.16 -34.39
N THR A 10 13.76 -20.92 -35.30
CA THR A 10 15.17 -20.70 -34.94
C THR A 10 15.34 -19.42 -34.14
N GLN A 11 14.70 -18.33 -34.56
CA GLN A 11 14.78 -17.05 -33.86
C GLN A 11 14.06 -17.07 -32.52
N LEU A 12 12.89 -17.74 -32.43
CA LEU A 12 12.21 -17.99 -31.16
C LEU A 12 13.08 -18.77 -30.19
N ASN A 13 13.77 -19.82 -30.64
CA ASN A 13 14.67 -20.59 -29.78
C ASN A 13 15.84 -19.73 -29.26
N LYS A 14 16.36 -18.81 -30.08
CA LYS A 14 17.38 -17.85 -29.64
C LYS A 14 16.84 -16.88 -28.59
N LEU A 15 15.64 -16.33 -28.79
CA LEU A 15 14.99 -15.45 -27.82
C LEU A 15 14.82 -16.15 -26.46
N ILE A 16 14.23 -17.34 -26.42
CA ILE A 16 13.94 -18.03 -25.15
C ILE A 16 15.20 -18.55 -24.44
N SER A 17 16.31 -18.71 -25.18
CA SER A 17 17.61 -19.13 -24.63
C SER A 17 18.52 -17.93 -24.33
N ASP A 18 18.06 -16.71 -24.58
CA ASP A 18 18.87 -15.51 -24.36
C ASP A 18 19.07 -15.25 -22.86
N PRO A 19 20.31 -15.00 -22.39
CA PRO A 19 20.56 -14.72 -20.98
C PRO A 19 19.74 -13.57 -20.41
N ASP A 20 19.49 -12.52 -21.21
CA ASP A 20 18.71 -11.37 -20.77
C ASP A 20 17.21 -11.70 -20.71
N PHE A 21 16.71 -12.50 -21.67
CA PHE A 21 15.34 -13.02 -21.63
C PHE A 21 15.12 -13.96 -20.44
N LEU A 22 16.06 -14.86 -20.16
CA LEU A 22 16.00 -15.77 -19.01
C LEU A 22 16.03 -15.01 -17.68
N ARG A 23 16.86 -13.96 -17.56
CA ARG A 23 16.86 -13.06 -16.39
C ARG A 23 15.53 -12.33 -16.24
N LEU A 24 14.96 -11.83 -17.35
CA LEU A 24 13.66 -11.19 -17.35
C LEU A 24 12.57 -12.16 -16.89
N GLN A 25 12.58 -13.39 -17.41
CA GLN A 25 11.66 -14.46 -17.02
C GLN A 25 11.78 -14.81 -15.54
N GLU A 26 12.99 -15.07 -15.04
CA GLU A 26 13.25 -15.34 -13.62
C GLU A 26 12.70 -14.22 -12.73
N SER A 27 12.82 -12.97 -13.19
CA SER A 27 12.27 -11.81 -12.48
C SER A 27 10.73 -11.84 -12.40
N PHE A 28 10.03 -12.39 -13.38
CA PHE A 28 8.57 -12.52 -13.32
C PHE A 28 8.10 -13.74 -12.51
N GLU A 29 8.96 -14.75 -12.33
CA GLU A 29 8.65 -15.95 -11.55
C GLU A 29 8.93 -15.77 -10.05
N LYS A 30 9.83 -14.85 -9.68
CA LYS A 30 10.11 -14.51 -8.28
C LYS A 30 9.01 -13.66 -7.67
N GLU A 31 8.44 -14.18 -6.58
CA GLU A 31 7.69 -13.38 -5.65
C GLU A 31 8.61 -12.59 -4.72
N SER A 32 8.24 -11.35 -4.44
CA SER A 32 8.92 -10.59 -3.39
C SER A 32 8.51 -11.07 -2.00
N LEU A 33 9.39 -10.90 -1.02
CA LEU A 33 9.10 -11.12 0.40
C LEU A 33 7.84 -10.36 0.86
N PHE A 34 7.61 -9.16 0.35
CA PHE A 34 6.45 -8.34 0.70
C PHE A 34 5.12 -8.92 0.21
N GLN A 35 5.15 -9.61 -0.94
CA GLN A 35 4.00 -10.34 -1.46
C GLN A 35 3.74 -11.61 -0.68
N LEU A 36 4.79 -12.37 -0.38
CA LEU A 36 4.70 -13.56 0.45
C LEU A 36 4.06 -13.23 1.81
N LEU A 37 4.40 -12.08 2.39
CA LEU A 37 3.82 -11.60 3.65
C LEU A 37 2.44 -10.92 3.50
N GLY A 38 1.94 -10.73 2.27
CA GLY A 38 0.60 -10.18 2.02
C GLY A 38 0.44 -8.68 2.20
N PHE A 39 1.54 -7.95 2.42
CA PHE A 39 1.51 -6.51 2.72
C PHE A 39 2.09 -5.66 1.59
N GLY A 40 2.49 -6.27 0.47
CA GLY A 40 3.07 -5.64 -0.72
C GLY A 40 2.32 -4.42 -1.26
N HIS A 41 1.01 -4.35 -1.08
CA HIS A 41 0.12 -3.29 -1.58
C HIS A 41 -0.33 -2.30 -0.50
N ARG A 42 0.13 -2.43 0.75
CA ARG A 42 -0.32 -1.57 1.86
C ARG A 42 0.46 -0.26 1.88
N GLU A 43 -0.25 0.87 1.88
CA GLU A 43 0.34 2.21 1.99
C GLU A 43 1.29 2.31 3.21
N THR A 44 0.90 1.74 4.34
CA THR A 44 1.71 1.69 5.56
C THR A 44 3.04 0.96 5.39
N MET A 45 3.08 -0.16 4.64
CA MET A 45 4.32 -0.89 4.36
C MET A 45 5.26 -0.04 3.51
N HIS A 46 4.73 0.61 2.47
CA HIS A 46 5.54 1.52 1.64
C HIS A 46 6.07 2.70 2.45
N SER A 47 5.24 3.30 3.31
CA SER A 47 5.66 4.39 4.20
C SER A 47 6.74 3.92 5.17
N SER A 48 6.62 2.73 5.78
CA SER A 48 7.68 2.18 6.64
C SER A 48 8.99 1.93 5.88
N PHE A 49 8.92 1.40 4.66
CA PHE A 49 10.10 1.21 3.82
C PHE A 49 10.77 2.55 3.47
N ILE A 50 9.97 3.55 3.07
CA ILE A 50 10.46 4.90 2.74
C ILE A 50 11.06 5.57 3.98
N SER A 51 10.45 5.40 5.15
CA SER A 51 11.02 5.90 6.42
C SER A 51 12.39 5.29 6.70
N TRP A 52 12.54 3.98 6.55
CA TRP A 52 13.84 3.31 6.66
C TRP A 52 14.84 3.79 5.61
N LEU A 53 14.41 3.92 4.36
CA LEU A 53 15.27 4.36 3.25
C LEU A 53 15.78 5.79 3.46
N LEU A 54 14.93 6.70 3.91
CA LEU A 54 15.23 8.13 4.00
C LEU A 54 15.81 8.55 5.36
N SER A 55 15.70 7.72 6.39
CA SER A 55 16.28 8.05 7.70
C SER A 55 17.81 8.04 7.63
N PRO A 56 18.48 9.16 8.00
CA PRO A 56 19.94 9.26 7.98
C PRO A 56 20.64 8.22 8.86
N MET A 57 19.99 7.85 9.96
CA MET A 57 20.49 6.93 10.99
C MET A 57 19.98 5.50 10.80
N SER A 58 19.35 5.20 9.67
CA SER A 58 18.83 3.86 9.39
C SER A 58 19.93 2.81 9.26
N SER A 59 19.54 1.55 9.46
CA SER A 59 20.40 0.40 9.21
C SER A 59 20.79 0.21 7.74
N LEU A 60 20.27 1.04 6.81
CA LEU A 60 20.74 1.12 5.43
C LEU A 60 22.23 1.51 5.36
N ASN A 61 22.72 2.29 6.34
CA ASN A 61 24.11 2.73 6.49
C ASN A 61 24.64 3.57 5.30
N LEU A 62 23.76 4.33 4.63
CA LEU A 62 24.14 5.28 3.58
C LEU A 62 24.12 6.75 4.05
N GLY A 63 23.86 7.01 5.33
CA GLY A 63 23.78 8.36 5.87
C GLY A 63 22.68 9.19 5.19
N THR A 64 22.96 10.45 4.89
CA THR A 64 22.01 11.36 4.23
C THR A 64 21.89 11.15 2.71
N PHE A 65 22.61 10.19 2.12
CA PHE A 65 22.60 9.98 0.66
C PHE A 65 21.20 9.74 0.09
N PRO A 66 20.38 8.80 0.60
CA PRO A 66 19.03 8.58 0.06
C PRO A 66 18.13 9.80 0.23
N LEU A 67 18.21 10.48 1.39
CA LEU A 67 17.46 11.70 1.68
C LEU A 67 17.80 12.83 0.71
N LYS A 68 19.09 13.07 0.43
CA LYS A 68 19.54 14.06 -0.56
C LYS A 68 19.02 13.74 -1.96
N ARG A 69 19.02 12.46 -2.35
CA ARG A 69 18.47 12.00 -3.62
C ARG A 69 16.96 12.23 -3.71
N PHE A 70 16.24 11.99 -2.62
CA PHE A 70 14.80 12.26 -2.54
C PHE A 70 14.48 13.75 -2.63
N LEU A 71 15.25 14.59 -1.94
CA LEU A 71 15.13 16.05 -2.03
C LEU A 71 15.46 16.57 -3.44
N TYR A 72 16.47 16.01 -4.09
CA TYR A 72 16.79 16.31 -5.49
C TYR A 72 15.61 15.94 -6.40
N TYR A 73 15.05 14.75 -6.24
CA TYR A 73 13.88 14.31 -6.99
C TYR A 73 12.70 15.28 -6.83
N ILE A 74 12.36 15.65 -5.58
CA ILE A 74 11.31 16.65 -5.29
C ILE A 74 11.60 17.99 -5.99
N SER A 75 12.87 18.42 -6.05
CA SER A 75 13.24 19.70 -6.67
C SER A 75 13.15 19.70 -8.20
N GLU A 76 13.51 18.58 -8.84
CA GLU A 76 13.55 18.48 -10.31
C GLU A 76 12.17 18.17 -10.89
N GLU A 77 11.43 17.27 -10.25
CA GLU A 77 10.22 16.64 -10.79
C GLU A 77 8.95 17.22 -10.16
N ASN A 78 8.98 18.48 -9.73
CA ASN A 78 7.78 19.18 -9.29
C ASN A 78 6.85 19.46 -10.47
N ILE A 79 6.07 18.43 -10.84
CA ILE A 79 5.12 18.40 -11.95
C ILE A 79 4.03 19.48 -11.79
N SER A 80 3.81 19.99 -10.57
CA SER A 80 2.80 21.02 -10.27
C SER A 80 3.18 22.46 -10.69
N SER A 81 4.42 22.69 -11.15
CA SER A 81 4.93 23.96 -11.69
C SER A 81 5.03 25.16 -10.72
N LYS A 82 4.85 24.98 -9.41
CA LYS A 82 5.24 26.00 -8.42
C LYS A 82 6.67 25.74 -7.94
N LYS A 83 7.62 26.61 -8.32
CA LYS A 83 9.01 26.53 -7.84
C LYS A 83 9.02 26.38 -6.31
N THR A 84 9.51 25.25 -5.82
CA THR A 84 10.00 25.20 -4.45
C THR A 84 11.22 26.13 -4.38
N GLY A 85 11.43 26.80 -3.25
CA GLY A 85 12.69 27.51 -3.01
C GLY A 85 13.89 26.56 -2.95
N PHE A 86 13.63 25.24 -2.94
CA PHE A 86 14.58 24.16 -2.78
C PHE A 86 15.19 23.74 -4.13
N ASN A 87 16.51 23.78 -4.24
CA ASN A 87 17.24 23.35 -5.44
C ASN A 87 18.50 22.57 -5.06
N PHE A 88 19.11 21.90 -6.03
CA PHE A 88 20.33 21.11 -5.80
C PHE A 88 21.47 21.88 -5.13
N ALA A 89 21.67 23.15 -5.50
CA ALA A 89 22.72 23.96 -4.89
C ALA A 89 22.48 24.18 -3.38
N LEU A 90 21.24 24.44 -2.97
CA LEU A 90 20.88 24.59 -1.55
C LEU A 90 21.08 23.29 -0.77
N ILE A 91 20.66 22.14 -1.32
CA ILE A 91 20.81 20.81 -0.69
C ILE A 91 22.27 20.52 -0.33
N GLU A 92 23.20 20.92 -1.19
CA GLU A 92 24.63 20.67 -1.00
C GLU A 92 25.37 21.76 -0.22
N SER A 93 24.92 23.03 -0.29
CA SER A 93 25.69 24.17 0.25
C SER A 93 25.13 24.80 1.52
N ASP A 94 23.88 24.51 1.90
CA ASP A 94 23.27 25.09 3.09
C ASP A 94 23.44 24.17 4.33
N PRO A 95 24.41 24.44 5.23
CA PRO A 95 24.61 23.64 6.43
C PRO A 95 23.47 23.78 7.45
N SER A 96 22.59 24.79 7.31
CA SER A 96 21.44 24.97 8.22
C SER A 96 20.36 23.90 8.03
N LEU A 97 20.40 23.15 6.92
CA LEU A 97 19.47 22.05 6.67
C LEU A 97 19.63 20.90 7.65
N LYS A 98 20.84 20.70 8.22
CA LYS A 98 21.16 19.66 9.22
C LYS A 98 20.52 18.30 8.87
N LEU A 99 20.69 17.85 7.63
CA LEU A 99 19.98 16.67 7.10
C LEU A 99 20.31 15.39 7.89
N GLU A 100 21.47 15.33 8.52
CA GLU A 100 21.90 14.26 9.41
C GLU A 100 21.09 14.18 10.72
N GLU A 101 20.47 15.27 11.15
CA GLU A 101 19.60 15.37 12.33
C GLU A 101 18.12 15.14 11.99
N LEU A 102 17.78 14.89 10.71
CA LEU A 102 16.39 14.72 10.28
C LEU A 102 15.78 13.43 10.85
N GLU A 103 14.76 13.58 11.68
CA GLU A 103 13.95 12.47 12.18
C GLU A 103 12.89 12.09 11.15
N VAL A 104 12.61 10.80 11.00
CA VAL A 104 11.61 10.29 10.05
C VAL A 104 10.65 9.37 10.78
N ALA A 105 9.38 9.78 10.85
CA ALA A 105 8.30 9.04 11.47
C ALA A 105 7.22 8.68 10.43
N THR A 106 6.43 7.66 10.75
CA THR A 106 5.25 7.25 9.97
C THR A 106 4.01 7.34 10.84
N GLU A 107 2.85 7.49 10.20
CA GLU A 107 1.55 7.44 10.88
C GLU A 107 1.41 8.46 12.03
N VAL A 108 1.99 9.65 11.89
CA VAL A 108 1.98 10.70 12.93
C VAL A 108 0.59 11.33 13.01
N ALA A 109 -0.08 11.13 14.15
CA ALA A 109 -1.42 11.68 14.39
C ALA A 109 -1.34 13.09 14.96
N GLU A 110 -1.99 14.04 14.30
CA GLU A 110 -2.04 15.44 14.71
C GLU A 110 -3.47 15.95 14.81
N SER A 111 -3.70 16.89 15.73
CA SER A 111 -4.99 17.54 15.91
C SER A 111 -4.84 18.99 16.32
N VAL A 112 -5.63 19.87 15.71
CA VAL A 112 -5.67 21.30 16.03
C VAL A 112 -7.12 21.78 16.12
N VAL A 113 -7.35 22.82 16.91
CA VAL A 113 -8.63 23.53 16.93
C VAL A 113 -8.47 24.82 16.13
N ILE A 114 -9.28 24.99 15.09
CA ILE A 114 -9.28 26.22 14.27
C ILE A 114 -9.91 27.35 15.12
N PRO A 115 -9.15 28.39 15.49
CA PRO A 115 -9.66 29.44 16.39
C PRO A 115 -10.90 30.15 15.85
N GLU A 116 -11.01 30.35 14.53
CA GLU A 116 -12.09 31.11 13.92
C GLU A 116 -13.44 30.37 13.91
N THR A 117 -13.41 29.04 13.87
CA THR A 117 -14.62 28.20 13.72
C THR A 117 -14.88 27.30 14.92
N ASN A 118 -13.92 27.22 15.86
CA ASN A 118 -13.89 26.26 16.96
C ASN A 118 -14.03 24.79 16.48
N GLN A 119 -13.68 24.54 15.21
CA GLN A 119 -13.70 23.22 14.62
C GLN A 119 -12.40 22.48 14.95
N GLU A 120 -12.51 21.27 15.47
CA GLU A 120 -11.36 20.38 15.61
C GLU A 120 -11.06 19.67 14.27
N LEU A 121 -9.82 19.79 13.82
CA LEU A 121 -9.28 19.01 12.71
C LEU A 121 -8.36 17.93 13.25
N ARG A 122 -8.44 16.74 12.67
CA ARG A 122 -7.54 15.61 12.96
C ARG A 122 -7.04 15.01 11.66
N ALA A 123 -5.76 14.66 11.63
CA ALA A 123 -5.16 13.94 10.53
C ALA A 123 -4.11 12.96 11.04
N ARG A 124 -3.71 12.06 10.15
CA ARG A 124 -2.56 11.19 10.37
C ARG A 124 -1.66 11.29 9.16
N PHE A 125 -0.46 11.83 9.32
CA PHE A 125 0.52 11.96 8.26
C PHE A 125 1.20 10.61 7.99
N ASP A 126 1.17 10.13 6.76
CA ASP A 126 1.76 8.83 6.39
C ASP A 126 3.28 8.82 6.64
N LEU A 127 3.94 9.93 6.31
CA LEU A 127 5.36 10.19 6.56
C LEU A 127 5.54 11.64 7.02
N TYR A 128 6.24 11.79 8.14
CA TYR A 128 6.58 13.07 8.75
C TYR A 128 8.08 13.10 8.99
N MET A 129 8.78 14.03 8.33
CA MET A 129 10.20 14.23 8.54
C MET A 129 10.46 15.63 9.10
N THR A 130 11.26 15.73 10.15
CA THR A 130 11.46 17.01 10.84
C THR A 130 12.84 17.11 11.49
N ASN A 131 13.34 18.35 11.56
CA ASN A 131 14.40 18.80 12.47
C ASN A 131 14.15 20.28 12.81
N ASP A 132 15.10 20.96 13.44
CA ASP A 132 14.95 22.38 13.82
C ASP A 132 14.69 23.34 12.65
N SER A 133 15.08 22.98 11.42
CA SER A 133 15.10 23.87 10.25
C SER A 133 14.03 23.51 9.21
N MET A 134 13.73 22.22 9.08
CA MET A 134 12.93 21.68 7.98
C MET A 134 11.83 20.74 8.47
N ARG A 135 10.68 20.83 7.79
CA ARG A 135 9.58 19.88 7.85
C ARG A 135 9.23 19.37 6.45
N ILE A 136 9.13 18.05 6.29
CA ILE A 136 8.67 17.39 5.07
C ILE A 136 7.50 16.47 5.42
N ILE A 137 6.37 16.68 4.75
CA ILE A 137 5.18 15.85 4.89
C ILE A 137 4.98 15.09 3.59
N VAL A 138 4.90 13.76 3.65
CA VAL A 138 4.55 12.96 2.47
C VAL A 138 3.21 12.29 2.71
N GLU A 139 2.26 12.61 1.84
CA GLU A 139 1.02 11.84 1.67
C GLU A 139 1.29 10.75 0.64
N ASN A 140 1.14 9.49 1.06
CA ASN A 140 1.44 8.32 0.25
C ASN A 140 0.13 7.66 -0.22
N LYS A 141 0.05 7.38 -1.52
CA LYS A 141 -1.06 6.64 -2.12
C LYS A 141 -0.52 5.47 -2.93
N VAL A 142 -1.20 4.33 -2.85
CA VAL A 142 -0.79 3.09 -3.55
C VAL A 142 -1.91 2.58 -4.45
N LEU A 143 -3.09 2.30 -3.90
CA LEU A 143 -4.24 1.85 -4.69
C LEU A 143 -5.37 2.89 -4.73
N ALA A 144 -5.46 3.71 -3.69
CA ALA A 144 -6.55 4.65 -3.52
C ALA A 144 -6.23 6.00 -4.18
N ARG A 145 -7.29 6.69 -4.61
CA ARG A 145 -7.22 8.14 -4.85
C ARG A 145 -7.25 8.86 -3.51
N GLU A 146 -6.85 10.13 -3.50
CA GLU A 146 -7.01 10.98 -2.32
C GLU A 146 -8.46 10.96 -1.80
N ASN A 147 -8.63 10.71 -0.50
CA ASN A 147 -9.94 10.73 0.14
C ASN A 147 -10.37 12.16 0.49
N LYS A 148 -11.66 12.39 0.30
CA LYS A 148 -12.52 13.57 0.50
C LYS A 148 -11.92 14.98 0.60
N ASP A 149 -10.80 15.28 1.29
CA ASP A 149 -9.97 16.51 1.26
C ASP A 149 -8.68 16.36 2.12
N GLN A 150 -7.97 15.22 2.03
CA GLN A 150 -6.87 14.86 2.95
C GLN A 150 -5.70 15.85 2.92
N THR A 151 -5.19 16.18 1.73
CA THR A 151 -4.04 17.10 1.56
C THR A 151 -4.40 18.54 1.96
N GLU A 152 -5.66 18.96 1.78
CA GLU A 152 -6.14 20.25 2.28
C GLU A 152 -6.22 20.26 3.81
N THR A 153 -6.69 19.16 4.41
CA THR A 153 -6.76 19.00 5.87
C THR A 153 -5.37 19.07 6.49
N TYR A 154 -4.38 18.40 5.89
CA TYR A 154 -2.99 18.47 6.33
C TYR A 154 -2.48 19.92 6.29
N THR A 155 -2.72 20.60 5.18
CA THR A 155 -2.31 22.00 5.01
C THR A 155 -2.93 22.91 6.06
N LYS A 156 -4.21 22.71 6.40
CA LYS A 156 -4.90 23.48 7.45
C LYS A 156 -4.30 23.19 8.83
N ILE A 157 -4.03 21.92 9.14
CA ILE A 157 -3.39 21.52 10.40
C ILE A 157 -2.01 22.17 10.54
N LEU A 158 -1.15 22.02 9.53
CA LEU A 158 0.22 22.52 9.55
C LEU A 158 0.30 24.05 9.72
N LYS A 159 -0.69 24.80 9.19
CA LYS A 159 -0.79 26.27 9.35
C LYS A 159 -1.19 26.71 10.76
N GLN A 160 -1.82 25.83 11.54
CA GLN A 160 -2.27 26.12 12.90
C GLN A 160 -1.28 25.62 13.96
N MET A 161 -0.31 24.77 13.59
CA MET A 161 0.78 24.39 14.47
C MET A 161 1.66 25.61 14.76
N GLU A 162 2.12 25.75 16.00
CA GLU A 162 2.96 26.87 16.43
C GLU A 162 4.40 26.78 15.88
N ASP A 163 4.80 25.63 15.36
CA ASP A 163 6.14 25.37 14.84
C ASP A 163 6.37 26.08 13.50
N SER A 164 7.35 27.00 13.49
CA SER A 164 7.84 27.63 12.26
C SER A 164 9.12 26.95 11.79
N TYR A 165 9.10 26.43 10.56
CA TYR A 165 10.28 25.86 9.91
C TYR A 165 10.79 26.82 8.83
N GLN A 166 12.12 26.90 8.66
CA GLN A 166 12.73 27.65 7.55
C GLN A 166 12.32 27.04 6.21
N TYR A 167 12.20 25.71 6.16
CA TYR A 167 11.81 24.97 4.96
C TYR A 167 10.64 24.03 5.25
N GLU A 168 9.52 24.22 4.52
CA GLU A 168 8.36 23.33 4.59
C GLU A 168 8.07 22.75 3.21
N LEU A 169 8.12 21.41 3.10
CA LEU A 169 7.83 20.67 1.87
C LEU A 169 6.61 19.76 2.09
N LYS A 170 5.61 19.87 1.23
CA LYS A 170 4.44 18.98 1.20
C LYS A 170 4.53 18.16 -0.07
N VAL A 171 4.48 16.84 0.04
CA VAL A 171 4.77 15.92 -1.05
C VAL A 171 3.63 14.93 -1.18
N PHE A 172 3.16 14.69 -2.40
CA PHE A 172 2.13 13.71 -2.72
C PHE A 172 2.76 12.63 -3.59
N LEU A 173 2.96 11.44 -3.02
CA LEU A 173 3.56 10.29 -3.69
C LEU A 173 2.45 9.32 -4.13
N SER A 174 2.38 9.02 -5.43
CA SER A 174 1.42 8.05 -5.96
C SER A 174 1.97 7.27 -7.16
N PRO A 175 1.42 6.10 -7.56
CA PRO A 175 1.97 5.33 -8.66
C PRO A 175 1.59 5.89 -10.04
N ASP A 176 0.61 6.78 -10.09
CA ASP A 176 0.05 7.34 -11.32
C ASP A 176 0.13 8.87 -11.27
N ALA A 177 1.03 9.44 -12.07
CA ALA A 177 1.21 10.89 -12.21
C ALA A 177 -0.05 11.64 -12.69
N THR A 178 -1.11 10.94 -13.13
CA THR A 178 -2.41 11.57 -13.42
C THR A 178 -3.26 11.81 -12.18
N ILE A 179 -2.97 11.15 -11.06
CA ILE A 179 -3.65 11.34 -9.78
C ILE A 179 -3.03 12.53 -9.06
N LYS A 180 -3.76 13.65 -9.03
CA LYS A 180 -3.29 14.89 -8.43
C LYS A 180 -3.75 15.04 -6.98
N PRO A 181 -2.93 15.66 -6.12
CA PRO A 181 -3.41 16.14 -4.83
C PRO A 181 -4.46 17.24 -5.04
N LYS A 182 -5.46 17.29 -4.16
CA LYS A 182 -6.47 18.35 -4.10
C LYS A 182 -5.84 19.67 -3.68
N CYS A 183 -4.94 19.65 -2.72
CA CYS A 183 -4.22 20.84 -2.29
C CYS A 183 -3.06 21.17 -3.26
N PRO A 184 -3.05 22.34 -3.92
CA PRO A 184 -2.00 22.73 -4.86
C PRO A 184 -0.70 23.21 -4.17
N GLU A 185 -0.59 23.07 -2.85
CA GLU A 185 0.66 23.25 -2.11
C GLU A 185 1.51 21.96 -2.09
N PHE A 186 0.91 20.81 -2.41
CA PHE A 186 1.60 19.54 -2.47
C PHE A 186 2.35 19.37 -3.80
N ILE A 187 3.62 19.02 -3.70
CA ILE A 187 4.50 18.66 -4.79
C ILE A 187 4.18 17.23 -5.18
N GLN A 188 3.71 17.02 -6.40
CA GLN A 188 3.38 15.70 -6.89
C GLN A 188 4.63 14.98 -7.38
N ILE A 189 4.84 13.77 -6.87
CA ILE A 189 5.88 12.82 -7.31
C ILE A 189 5.28 11.42 -7.47
N ASP A 190 6.03 10.52 -8.09
CA ASP A 190 5.62 9.14 -8.33
C ASP A 190 6.65 8.08 -7.94
N TYR A 191 6.21 6.83 -7.94
CA TYR A 191 7.04 5.68 -7.58
C TYR A 191 8.09 5.34 -8.64
N GLN A 192 7.87 5.72 -9.90
CA GLN A 192 8.87 5.56 -10.95
C GLN A 192 10.07 6.46 -10.65
N GLY A 193 9.85 7.74 -10.34
CA GLY A 193 10.92 8.64 -9.97
C GLY A 193 11.53 8.32 -8.61
N LEU A 194 10.76 7.83 -7.62
CA LEU A 194 11.34 7.30 -6.38
C LEU A 194 12.33 6.16 -6.68
N TYR A 195 11.99 5.27 -7.60
CA TYR A 195 12.87 4.20 -8.06
C TYR A 195 14.12 4.76 -8.77
N ASP A 196 13.94 5.59 -9.80
CA ASP A 196 15.03 6.06 -10.66
C ASP A 196 15.99 7.01 -9.93
N PHE A 197 15.45 7.94 -9.15
CA PHE A 197 16.25 8.98 -8.51
C PHE A 197 16.79 8.58 -7.14
N VAL A 198 16.14 7.67 -6.41
CA VAL A 198 16.51 7.34 -5.02
C VAL A 198 16.97 5.89 -4.87
N ILE A 199 16.09 4.92 -5.17
CA ILE A 199 16.33 3.51 -4.85
C ILE A 199 17.47 2.94 -5.71
N LEU A 200 17.42 3.12 -7.03
CA LEU A 200 18.43 2.59 -7.94
C LEU A 200 19.84 3.15 -7.65
N PRO A 201 20.02 4.46 -7.39
CA PRO A 201 21.29 5.00 -6.89
C PRO A 201 21.76 4.39 -5.57
N CYS A 202 20.85 4.06 -4.64
CA CYS A 202 21.22 3.37 -3.39
C CYS A 202 21.70 1.94 -3.63
N VAL A 203 21.04 1.19 -4.52
CA VAL A 203 21.43 -0.17 -4.93
C VAL A 203 22.83 -0.20 -5.56
N ASN A 204 23.16 0.85 -6.32
CA ASN A 204 24.44 0.99 -7.00
C ASN A 204 25.51 1.69 -6.15
N HIS A 205 25.17 2.11 -4.93
CA HIS A 205 26.10 2.85 -4.08
C HIS A 205 27.24 1.94 -3.60
N PRO A 206 28.53 2.33 -3.73
CA PRO A 206 29.67 1.43 -3.45
C PRO A 206 29.78 0.98 -1.97
N LYS A 207 29.12 1.68 -1.04
CA LYS A 207 29.09 1.34 0.39
C LYS A 207 27.90 0.49 0.82
N ILE A 208 26.97 0.15 -0.09
CA ILE A 208 25.82 -0.68 0.26
C ILE A 208 26.28 -2.09 0.65
N THR A 209 25.74 -2.63 1.75
CA THR A 209 26.01 -4.02 2.14
C THR A 209 25.17 -4.97 1.29
N THR A 210 25.62 -6.22 1.14
CA THR A 210 24.84 -7.25 0.43
C THR A 210 23.45 -7.43 1.05
N ALA A 211 23.35 -7.45 2.38
CA ALA A 211 22.07 -7.59 3.08
C ALA A 211 21.10 -6.45 2.75
N ASN A 212 21.57 -5.20 2.81
CA ASN A 212 20.74 -4.05 2.50
C ASN A 212 20.40 -3.96 1.01
N LYS A 213 21.34 -4.34 0.14
CA LYS A 213 21.10 -4.43 -1.31
C LYS A 213 19.96 -5.42 -1.60
N ASN A 214 19.97 -6.59 -0.95
CA ASN A 214 18.90 -7.57 -1.11
C ASN A 214 17.54 -7.00 -0.67
N ILE A 215 17.48 -6.26 0.45
CA ILE A 215 16.22 -5.61 0.91
C ILE A 215 15.72 -4.59 -0.12
N LEU A 216 16.61 -3.78 -0.71
CA LEU A 216 16.26 -2.85 -1.78
C LEU A 216 15.77 -3.60 -3.02
N GLU A 217 16.43 -4.69 -3.41
CA GLU A 217 16.04 -5.53 -4.56
C GLU A 217 14.66 -6.19 -4.35
N GLU A 218 14.36 -6.66 -3.14
CA GLU A 218 13.03 -7.16 -2.77
C GLU A 218 11.95 -6.08 -2.92
N TYR A 219 12.25 -4.84 -2.54
CA TYR A 219 11.30 -3.74 -2.71
C TYR A 219 11.15 -3.33 -4.17
N ILE A 220 12.24 -3.30 -4.95
CA ILE A 220 12.21 -3.12 -6.41
C ILE A 220 11.33 -4.19 -7.06
N HIS A 221 11.46 -5.45 -6.62
CA HIS A 221 10.60 -6.54 -7.04
C HIS A 221 9.13 -6.26 -6.69
N ASN A 222 8.83 -5.73 -5.51
CA ASN A 222 7.47 -5.33 -5.14
C ASN A 222 6.91 -4.17 -6.02
N LEU A 223 7.73 -3.19 -6.40
CA LEU A 223 7.29 -2.05 -7.23
C LEU A 223 6.91 -2.44 -8.66
N ARG A 224 7.53 -3.48 -9.22
CA ARG A 224 7.19 -3.98 -10.57
C ARG A 224 5.93 -4.83 -10.62
N MET A 225 5.34 -5.13 -9.47
CA MET A 225 4.20 -6.03 -9.40
C MET A 225 2.92 -5.31 -9.75
N VAL A 226 2.02 -6.06 -10.38
CA VAL A 226 0.69 -5.60 -10.77
C VAL A 226 -0.30 -6.25 -9.81
N TYR A 227 -1.00 -5.43 -9.01
CA TYR A 227 -1.99 -5.90 -8.04
C TYR A 227 -3.37 -6.05 -8.69
N LYS A 228 -4.23 -6.87 -8.08
CA LYS A 228 -5.60 -7.10 -8.57
C LYS A 228 -6.36 -5.76 -8.67
N GLY A 229 -6.87 -5.46 -9.87
CA GLY A 229 -7.59 -4.20 -10.16
C GLY A 229 -6.69 -3.03 -10.59
N VAL A 230 -5.38 -3.24 -10.70
CA VAL A 230 -4.43 -2.28 -11.28
C VAL A 230 -3.83 -2.92 -12.53
N ASN A 231 -3.72 -2.18 -13.62
CA ASN A 231 -3.21 -2.71 -14.91
C ASN A 231 -1.75 -2.34 -15.18
N LYS A 232 -1.11 -1.58 -14.29
CA LYS A 232 0.26 -1.07 -14.44
C LYS A 232 1.06 -1.26 -13.15
N PRO A 233 2.35 -1.58 -13.23
CA PRO A 233 3.22 -1.56 -12.07
C PRO A 233 3.44 -0.14 -11.57
N MET A 234 3.89 0.01 -10.32
CA MET A 234 4.26 1.31 -9.77
C MET A 234 5.54 1.86 -10.39
N ALA A 235 6.47 0.97 -10.72
CA ALA A 235 7.70 1.30 -11.44
C ALA A 235 8.04 0.21 -12.48
N ARG A 236 8.52 0.65 -13.64
CA ARG A 236 8.98 -0.21 -14.74
C ARG A 236 10.47 -0.52 -14.57
N VAL A 237 10.80 -1.27 -13.53
CA VAL A 237 12.19 -1.53 -13.10
C VAL A 237 13.03 -2.30 -14.13
N ASN A 238 12.39 -3.04 -15.04
CA ASN A 238 13.05 -3.83 -16.09
C ASN A 238 13.07 -3.11 -17.45
N ASN A 239 12.76 -1.80 -17.52
CA ASN A 239 12.55 -1.10 -18.79
C ASN A 239 13.75 -1.22 -19.74
N GLU A 240 14.97 -0.98 -19.25
CA GLU A 240 16.19 -1.08 -20.07
C GLU A 240 16.44 -2.51 -20.59
N LEU A 241 16.21 -3.51 -19.74
CA LEU A 241 16.33 -4.92 -20.12
C LEU A 241 15.31 -5.29 -21.19
N CYS A 242 14.06 -4.85 -21.03
CA CYS A 242 13.00 -5.06 -22.03
C CYS A 242 13.34 -4.40 -23.37
N VAL A 243 13.85 -3.17 -23.37
CA VAL A 243 14.30 -2.46 -24.58
C VAL A 243 15.45 -3.21 -25.24
N THR A 244 16.43 -3.67 -24.46
CA THR A 244 17.58 -4.45 -24.97
C THR A 244 17.14 -5.74 -25.65
N ILE A 245 16.22 -6.49 -25.03
CA ILE A 245 15.64 -7.71 -25.61
C ILE A 245 14.85 -7.37 -26.88
N TYR A 246 14.03 -6.31 -26.83
CA TYR A 246 13.23 -5.88 -27.97
C TYR A 246 14.10 -5.53 -29.18
N ASP A 247 15.13 -4.71 -28.99
CA ASP A 247 16.03 -4.30 -30.09
C ASP A 247 16.77 -5.50 -30.68
N LYS A 248 17.18 -6.45 -29.83
CA LYS A 248 17.88 -7.67 -30.26
C LYS A 248 17.00 -8.64 -31.04
N TYR A 249 15.71 -8.72 -30.70
CA TYR A 249 14.76 -9.67 -31.27
C TYR A 249 13.57 -8.99 -31.98
N LYS A 250 13.78 -7.77 -32.46
CA LYS A 250 12.75 -6.88 -33.02
C LYS A 250 11.87 -7.56 -34.07
N ASP A 251 12.50 -8.19 -35.06
CA ASP A 251 11.78 -8.88 -36.14
C ASP A 251 10.81 -9.96 -35.63
N VAL A 252 11.17 -10.69 -34.58
CA VAL A 252 10.34 -11.75 -33.98
C VAL A 252 9.21 -11.13 -33.16
N LEU A 253 9.54 -10.15 -32.34
CA LEU A 253 8.58 -9.51 -31.44
C LEU A 253 7.57 -8.66 -32.19
N ASP A 254 7.99 -7.95 -33.25
CA ASP A 254 7.11 -7.20 -34.14
C ASP A 254 6.13 -8.15 -34.86
N GLU A 255 6.59 -9.33 -35.33
CA GLU A 255 5.69 -10.34 -35.92
C GLU A 255 4.65 -10.84 -34.91
N ILE A 256 5.07 -11.10 -33.66
CA ILE A 256 4.14 -11.47 -32.56
C ILE A 256 3.16 -10.33 -32.29
N PHE A 257 3.64 -9.10 -32.14
CA PHE A 257 2.80 -7.94 -31.83
C PHE A 257 1.81 -7.61 -32.93
N ASP A 258 2.20 -7.74 -34.20
CA ASP A 258 1.31 -7.56 -35.33
C ASP A 258 0.22 -8.65 -35.37
N ALA A 259 0.57 -9.90 -35.04
CA ALA A 259 -0.39 -10.99 -34.97
C ALA A 259 -1.45 -10.78 -33.86
N VAL A 260 -1.04 -10.26 -32.70
CA VAL A 260 -1.95 -10.03 -31.55
C VAL A 260 -2.50 -8.61 -31.47
N LYS A 261 -2.22 -7.73 -32.44
CA LYS A 261 -2.56 -6.30 -32.41
C LYS A 261 -4.05 -6.00 -32.22
N ASN A 262 -4.92 -6.93 -32.64
CA ASN A 262 -6.37 -6.84 -32.50
C ASN A 262 -6.93 -7.81 -31.44
N GLU A 263 -6.06 -8.55 -30.76
CA GLU A 263 -6.43 -9.40 -29.65
C GLU A 263 -6.29 -8.59 -28.36
N THR A 264 -7.36 -8.49 -27.58
CA THR A 264 -7.26 -7.94 -26.23
C THR A 264 -6.42 -8.92 -25.42
N PRO A 265 -5.23 -8.53 -24.90
CA PRO A 265 -4.47 -9.42 -24.05
C PRO A 265 -5.35 -9.89 -22.90
N GLU A 266 -5.41 -11.20 -22.64
CA GLU A 266 -6.06 -11.67 -21.42
C GLU A 266 -5.48 -10.89 -20.23
N GLU A 267 -6.33 -10.45 -19.31
CA GLU A 267 -5.87 -9.85 -18.06
C GLU A 267 -4.79 -10.76 -17.48
N ARG A 268 -3.61 -10.21 -17.17
CA ARG A 268 -2.55 -10.98 -16.51
C ARG A 268 -3.15 -11.58 -15.26
N LYS A 269 -3.47 -12.88 -15.32
CA LYS A 269 -3.72 -13.69 -14.14
C LYS A 269 -2.38 -13.74 -13.44
N VAL A 270 -2.20 -12.85 -12.47
CA VAL A 270 -1.04 -12.88 -11.58
C VAL A 270 -0.99 -14.32 -11.07
N LYS A 271 0.07 -15.06 -11.42
CA LYS A 271 0.43 -16.27 -10.68
C LYS A 271 0.90 -15.76 -9.32
N THR A 272 -0.05 -15.37 -8.48
CA THR A 272 0.20 -15.36 -7.06
C THR A 272 0.50 -16.82 -6.76
N SER A 273 1.66 -17.12 -6.18
CA SER A 273 1.72 -18.21 -5.23
C SER A 273 0.49 -18.10 -4.34
N SER A 274 -0.07 -19.28 -4.05
CA SER A 274 -1.35 -19.52 -3.41
C SER A 274 -1.95 -18.24 -2.85
N PRO A 275 -3.09 -17.76 -3.40
CA PRO A 275 -3.70 -16.53 -2.89
C PRO A 275 -3.62 -16.64 -1.38
N ILE A 276 -3.08 -15.62 -0.69
CA ILE A 276 -3.38 -15.51 0.73
C ILE A 276 -4.89 -15.58 0.72
N ARG A 277 -5.39 -16.76 1.10
CA ARG A 277 -6.80 -17.04 1.15
C ARG A 277 -7.20 -16.20 2.35
N ILE A 278 -7.47 -14.92 2.11
CA ILE A 278 -8.70 -14.35 2.60
C ILE A 278 -9.74 -15.04 1.73
N SER A 279 -9.97 -16.34 2.00
CA SER A 279 -11.14 -16.97 1.47
C SER A 279 -12.26 -16.12 2.05
N ASN A 280 -13.08 -15.53 1.18
CA ASN A 280 -14.36 -15.01 1.61
C ASN A 280 -15.21 -16.24 1.97
N ILE A 281 -14.81 -16.98 3.02
CA ILE A 281 -15.64 -18.03 3.59
C ILE A 281 -16.92 -17.34 4.03
N SER A 282 -18.02 -17.90 3.53
CA SER A 282 -19.33 -17.41 3.85
C SER A 282 -19.57 -17.53 5.35
N TRP A 283 -20.52 -16.75 5.85
CA TRP A 283 -20.98 -16.89 7.22
C TRP A 283 -21.34 -18.34 7.57
N LYS A 284 -21.81 -19.12 6.59
CA LYS A 284 -22.13 -20.53 6.75
C LYS A 284 -20.92 -21.38 7.12
N GLU A 285 -19.79 -21.21 6.44
CA GLU A 285 -18.57 -21.95 6.77
C GLU A 285 -17.98 -21.54 8.12
N VAL A 286 -18.20 -20.29 8.54
CA VAL A 286 -17.77 -19.77 9.84
C VAL A 286 -18.59 -20.40 10.96
N TYR A 287 -19.92 -20.21 10.97
CA TYR A 287 -20.73 -20.68 12.10
C TYR A 287 -20.75 -22.22 12.23
N SER A 288 -20.59 -22.96 11.12
CA SER A 288 -20.57 -24.43 11.16
C SER A 288 -19.36 -25.01 11.90
N ARG A 289 -18.35 -24.19 12.19
CA ARG A 289 -17.11 -24.59 12.89
C ARG A 289 -17.00 -24.02 14.30
N LEU A 290 -17.94 -23.16 14.70
CA LEU A 290 -18.01 -22.66 16.06
C LEU A 290 -18.62 -23.72 16.97
N ASN A 291 -18.19 -23.74 18.22
CA ASN A 291 -18.73 -24.62 19.25
C ASN A 291 -19.57 -23.85 20.29
N GLU A 292 -20.14 -24.54 21.27
CA GLU A 292 -21.01 -23.95 22.31
C GLU A 292 -20.32 -22.84 23.13
N ASP A 293 -19.00 -22.88 23.25
CA ASP A 293 -18.21 -21.85 23.94
C ASP A 293 -17.98 -20.60 23.06
N GLU A 294 -18.35 -20.65 21.78
CA GLU A 294 -18.09 -19.62 20.77
C GLU A 294 -19.35 -18.96 20.21
N LYS A 295 -20.52 -19.28 20.76
CA LYS A 295 -21.80 -18.78 20.26
C LYS A 295 -22.20 -17.40 20.79
N TYR A 296 -21.59 -16.93 21.87
CA TYR A 296 -21.95 -15.65 22.49
C TYR A 296 -21.19 -14.49 21.87
N LEU A 297 -21.93 -13.47 21.45
CA LEU A 297 -21.41 -12.27 20.81
C LEU A 297 -21.56 -11.05 21.72
N GLU A 298 -20.57 -10.17 21.66
CA GLU A 298 -20.62 -8.85 22.28
C GLU A 298 -20.13 -7.78 21.30
N ALA A 299 -20.80 -6.64 21.30
CA ALA A 299 -20.39 -5.44 20.59
C ALA A 299 -20.42 -4.24 21.53
N THR A 300 -19.43 -3.34 21.35
CA THR A 300 -19.40 -2.03 22.01
C THR A 300 -19.62 -0.95 20.97
N TYR A 301 -20.65 -0.13 21.15
CA TYR A 301 -20.96 1.00 20.29
C TYR A 301 -21.38 2.20 21.13
N GLY A 302 -20.79 3.37 20.89
CA GLY A 302 -21.14 4.61 21.62
C GLY A 302 -20.95 4.52 23.15
N GLY A 303 -20.09 3.62 23.64
CA GLY A 303 -19.92 3.36 25.07
C GLY A 303 -20.92 2.36 25.67
N SER A 304 -21.92 1.92 24.91
CA SER A 304 -22.88 0.89 25.30
C SER A 304 -22.44 -0.50 24.84
N ILE A 305 -22.74 -1.50 25.66
CA ILE A 305 -22.45 -2.91 25.36
C ILE A 305 -23.75 -3.63 25.00
N THR A 306 -23.77 -4.27 23.84
CA THR A 306 -24.87 -5.12 23.36
C THR A 306 -24.41 -6.56 23.23
N LYS A 307 -25.30 -7.51 23.52
CA LYS A 307 -25.02 -8.95 23.46
C LYS A 307 -25.96 -9.65 22.49
N ALA A 308 -25.45 -10.64 21.78
CA ALA A 308 -26.23 -11.48 20.89
C ALA A 308 -25.77 -12.94 21.01
N GLU A 309 -26.55 -13.88 20.49
CA GLU A 309 -26.20 -15.30 20.47
C GLU A 309 -26.33 -15.87 19.05
N ILE A 310 -25.40 -16.73 18.65
CA ILE A 310 -25.44 -17.44 17.38
C ILE A 310 -26.18 -18.76 17.59
N ASP A 311 -27.22 -19.01 16.81
CA ASP A 311 -27.75 -20.36 16.63
C ASP A 311 -26.77 -21.14 15.73
N LEU A 312 -25.98 -22.03 16.32
CA LEU A 312 -24.98 -22.83 15.61
C LEU A 312 -25.58 -23.81 14.58
N THR A 313 -26.89 -24.07 14.63
CA THR A 313 -27.58 -24.95 13.67
C THR A 313 -27.97 -24.16 12.42
N SER A 314 -28.61 -22.99 12.61
CA SER A 314 -29.15 -22.20 11.50
C SER A 314 -28.23 -21.08 11.01
N GLY A 315 -27.22 -20.72 11.82
CA GLY A 315 -26.37 -19.56 11.62
C GLY A 315 -27.05 -18.24 11.92
N LYS A 316 -28.30 -18.23 12.39
CA LYS A 316 -28.98 -16.97 12.71
C LYS A 316 -28.42 -16.38 14.00
N ILE A 317 -28.45 -15.06 14.09
CA ILE A 317 -28.03 -14.33 15.29
C ILE A 317 -29.27 -13.82 16.00
N LEU A 318 -29.44 -14.22 17.25
CA LEU A 318 -30.49 -13.78 18.15
C LEU A 318 -30.03 -12.52 18.87
N PHE A 319 -30.72 -11.41 18.62
CA PHE A 319 -30.48 -10.13 19.28
C PHE A 319 -31.83 -9.52 19.67
N GLU A 320 -32.02 -9.18 20.95
CA GLU A 320 -33.27 -8.62 21.50
C GLU A 320 -34.53 -9.40 21.09
N GLY A 321 -34.46 -10.74 21.14
CA GLY A 321 -35.57 -11.65 20.82
C GLY A 321 -35.90 -11.77 19.33
N LYS A 322 -35.13 -11.14 18.43
CA LYS A 322 -35.29 -11.23 16.97
C LYS A 322 -34.11 -11.96 16.35
N GLU A 323 -34.40 -12.75 15.32
CA GLU A 323 -33.38 -13.47 14.55
C GLU A 323 -32.93 -12.69 13.31
N TYR A 324 -31.63 -12.66 13.08
CA TYR A 324 -31.00 -12.01 11.93
C TYR A 324 -30.21 -13.02 11.11
N SER A 325 -30.31 -12.94 9.78
CA SER A 325 -29.70 -13.90 8.86
C SER A 325 -28.19 -13.73 8.67
N SER A 326 -27.58 -12.68 9.23
CA SER A 326 -26.14 -12.40 9.08
C SER A 326 -25.60 -11.54 10.21
N PRO A 327 -24.26 -11.58 10.45
CA PRO A 327 -23.58 -10.68 11.39
C PRO A 327 -23.86 -9.21 11.13
N SER A 328 -23.89 -8.81 9.86
CA SER A 328 -24.13 -7.40 9.48
C SER A 328 -25.56 -6.96 9.73
N ALA A 329 -26.55 -7.83 9.51
CA ALA A 329 -27.95 -7.51 9.83
C ALA A 329 -28.16 -7.35 11.35
N ALA A 330 -27.58 -8.26 12.16
CA ALA A 330 -27.60 -8.14 13.62
C ALA A 330 -26.85 -6.88 14.10
N ALA A 331 -25.74 -6.53 13.45
CA ALA A 331 -24.96 -5.34 13.78
C ALA A 331 -25.74 -4.04 13.56
N ILE A 332 -26.48 -3.94 12.45
CA ILE A 332 -27.37 -2.78 12.20
C ILE A 332 -28.41 -2.68 13.32
N ALA A 333 -29.06 -3.79 13.67
CA ALA A 333 -30.04 -3.81 14.75
C ALA A 333 -29.45 -3.39 16.11
N ALA A 334 -28.24 -3.87 16.43
CA ALA A 334 -27.55 -3.51 17.67
C ALA A 334 -27.19 -2.01 17.73
N VAL A 335 -26.74 -1.43 16.62
CA VAL A 335 -26.46 0.01 16.57
C VAL A 335 -27.75 0.83 16.66
N ASN A 336 -28.81 0.41 15.96
CA ASN A 336 -30.10 1.10 15.99
C ASN A 336 -30.70 1.08 17.40
N PHE A 337 -30.56 -0.04 18.11
CA PHE A 337 -30.95 -0.18 19.51
C PHE A 337 -30.22 0.84 20.41
N VAL A 338 -28.91 1.00 20.25
CA VAL A 338 -28.13 1.98 21.03
C VAL A 338 -28.46 3.43 20.66
N LYS A 339 -28.74 3.70 19.38
CA LYS A 339 -29.09 5.06 18.91
C LYS A 339 -30.53 5.48 19.21
N GLY A 340 -31.43 4.53 19.48
CA GLY A 340 -32.85 4.80 19.62
C GLY A 340 -33.54 5.21 18.30
N ASP A 341 -32.95 4.85 17.16
CA ASP A 341 -33.45 5.17 15.82
C ASP A 341 -33.62 3.87 15.02
N GLU A 342 -34.88 3.43 14.85
CA GLU A 342 -35.21 2.21 14.11
C GLU A 342 -35.00 2.33 12.60
N ASN A 343 -34.83 3.55 12.06
CA ASN A 343 -34.72 3.83 10.63
C ASN A 343 -33.28 4.05 10.14
N TYR A 344 -32.28 3.82 10.98
CA TYR A 344 -30.89 4.01 10.60
C TYR A 344 -30.43 2.88 9.64
N THR A 345 -30.12 3.25 8.39
CA THR A 345 -29.83 2.30 7.28
C THR A 345 -28.36 2.23 6.86
N ASP A 346 -27.43 2.83 7.62
CA ASP A 346 -26.02 2.75 7.23
C ASP A 346 -25.50 1.31 7.32
N ARG A 347 -24.69 0.94 6.33
CA ARG A 347 -24.10 -0.39 6.26
C ARG A 347 -23.07 -0.56 7.37
N TYR A 348 -23.32 -1.50 8.28
CA TYR A 348 -22.33 -1.94 9.27
C TYR A 348 -21.66 -3.25 8.87
N ASN A 349 -20.35 -3.31 9.08
CA ASN A 349 -19.60 -4.54 8.96
C ASN A 349 -19.72 -5.36 10.25
N GLY A 350 -20.59 -6.37 10.25
CA GLY A 350 -20.82 -7.22 11.41
C GLY A 350 -19.58 -7.98 11.88
N TYR A 351 -18.65 -8.33 10.98
CA TYR A 351 -17.41 -9.02 11.34
C TYR A 351 -16.45 -8.12 12.13
N ALA A 352 -16.48 -6.81 11.87
CA ALA A 352 -15.66 -5.84 12.60
C ALA A 352 -16.33 -5.40 13.91
N LEU A 353 -17.67 -5.41 13.97
CA LEU A 353 -18.41 -4.97 15.15
C LEU A 353 -18.40 -6.04 16.25
N TRP A 354 -18.83 -7.27 15.93
CA TRP A 354 -19.02 -8.33 16.91
C TRP A 354 -17.71 -9.01 17.30
N SER A 355 -17.60 -9.36 18.58
CA SER A 355 -16.60 -10.26 19.13
C SER A 355 -17.27 -11.49 19.75
N ILE A 356 -16.71 -12.67 19.52
CA ILE A 356 -17.02 -13.87 20.31
C ILE A 356 -16.50 -13.65 21.73
N VAL A 357 -17.30 -14.01 22.73
CA VAL A 357 -16.93 -14.00 24.13
C VAL A 357 -16.75 -15.43 24.61
N TYR A 358 -15.51 -15.79 24.95
CA TYR A 358 -15.16 -17.11 25.44
C TYR A 358 -15.49 -17.26 26.94
N PRO A 359 -15.65 -18.48 27.46
CA PRO A 359 -15.95 -18.73 28.88
C PRO A 359 -14.93 -18.15 29.86
N ASN A 360 -13.67 -17.99 29.43
CA ASN A 360 -12.58 -17.38 30.20
C ASN A 360 -12.65 -15.83 30.24
N GLY A 361 -13.63 -15.22 29.57
CA GLY A 361 -13.80 -13.77 29.46
C GLY A 361 -12.99 -13.12 28.33
N GLU A 362 -12.20 -13.89 27.59
CA GLU A 362 -11.49 -13.43 26.40
C GLU A 362 -12.47 -13.07 25.29
N LYS A 363 -12.11 -12.05 24.50
CA LYS A 363 -12.93 -11.56 23.39
C LYS A 363 -12.13 -11.57 22.10
N LYS A 364 -12.69 -12.18 21.06
CA LYS A 364 -12.06 -12.24 19.74
C LYS A 364 -12.99 -11.75 18.66
N LYS A 365 -12.53 -10.83 17.83
CA LYS A 365 -13.33 -10.25 16.75
C LYS A 365 -13.73 -11.31 15.73
N LEU A 366 -14.98 -11.27 15.26
CA LEU A 366 -15.46 -12.19 14.23
C LEU A 366 -14.63 -12.11 12.94
N SER A 367 -14.05 -10.96 12.62
CA SER A 367 -13.10 -10.83 11.51
C SER A 367 -11.87 -11.71 11.70
N VAL A 368 -11.30 -11.75 12.90
CA VAL A 368 -10.12 -12.56 13.23
C VAL A 368 -10.48 -14.04 13.25
N VAL A 369 -11.61 -14.40 13.85
CA VAL A 369 -12.11 -15.80 13.86
C VAL A 369 -12.31 -16.31 12.44
N ARG A 370 -12.87 -15.48 11.55
CA ARG A 370 -13.04 -15.83 10.14
C ARG A 370 -11.69 -16.05 9.44
N ASP A 371 -10.71 -15.21 9.72
CA ASP A 371 -9.39 -15.32 9.10
C ASP A 371 -8.67 -16.60 9.59
N ASP A 372 -8.81 -16.96 10.88
CA ASP A 372 -8.23 -18.20 11.43
C ASP A 372 -8.86 -19.46 10.83
N ILE A 373 -10.18 -19.49 10.68
CA ILE A 373 -10.90 -20.61 10.04
C ILE A 373 -10.53 -20.70 8.54
N SER A 374 -10.35 -19.55 7.87
CA SER A 374 -9.88 -19.51 6.49
C SER A 374 -8.48 -20.12 6.33
N LEU A 375 -7.60 -19.86 7.29
CA LEU A 375 -6.24 -20.41 7.33
C LEU A 375 -6.25 -21.92 7.59
N SER A 376 -7.07 -22.42 8.52
CA SER A 376 -7.16 -23.86 8.80
C SER A 376 -7.70 -24.64 7.59
N LEU A 377 -8.69 -24.09 6.89
CA LEU A 377 -9.24 -24.68 5.66
C LEU A 377 -8.23 -24.76 4.51
N ALA A 378 -7.34 -23.77 4.41
CA ALA A 378 -6.29 -23.78 3.41
C ALA A 378 -5.26 -24.88 3.66
N GLN A 379 -4.99 -25.19 4.94
CA GLN A 379 -4.05 -26.26 5.35
C GLN A 379 -4.65 -27.65 5.13
N GLU A 380 -5.96 -27.84 5.36
CA GLU A 380 -6.66 -29.12 5.12
C GLU A 380 -6.79 -29.50 3.62
N GLU A 381 -6.62 -28.56 2.69
CA GLU A 381 -6.68 -28.82 1.25
C GLU A 381 -5.30 -29.14 0.61
N GLU A 382 -4.20 -28.90 1.35
CA GLU A 382 -2.82 -29.18 0.90
C GLU A 382 -2.29 -30.55 1.37
N ASP A 383 -3.01 -31.23 2.28
CA ASP A 383 -2.80 -32.62 2.73
C ASP A 383 -3.75 -33.60 2.01
#